data_AF-A0A7T7IFT4-F1
#
_entry.id   AF-A0A7T7IFT4-F1
#
_cell.length_a   1.000
_cell.length_b   1.000
_cell.length_c   1.000
_cell.angle_alpha   90.00
_cell.angle_beta   90.00
_cell.angle_gamma   90.00
#
_symmetry.space_group_name_H-M   'P 1'
#
loop_
_entity.id
_entity.type
_entity.pdbx_description
1 polymer ?
#
loop_
_entity_poly.entity_id
_entity_poly.type
_entity_poly.pdbx_seq_one_letter_code
_entity_poly.pdbx_strand_id
1 'polypeptide(L)' 'MGEDRALELWRSGVYDFDLILVTEDGRLLATAGIADRFRPDDSAGYAYEIVS' A
#
# COMPACT_ATOMS: atom_id res chain seq x y z
N MET A 1 -0.78 -2.42 -13.80
CA MET A 1 -0.83 -1.00 -13.41
C MET A 1 0.37 -0.73 -12.51
N GLY A 2 1.03 0.43 -12.63
CA GLY A 2 2.12 0.83 -11.72
C GLY A 2 1.61 1.55 -10.48
N GLU A 3 2.52 1.87 -9.54
CA GLU A 3 2.23 2.53 -8.25
C GLU A 3 1.34 3.76 -8.39
N ASP A 4 1.72 4.70 -9.25
CA ASP A 4 1.01 5.97 -9.45
C ASP A 4 -0.47 5.74 -9.81
N ARG A 5 -0.73 4.81 -10.73
CA ARG A 5 -2.10 4.47 -11.18
C ARG A 5 -2.89 3.70 -10.12
N ALA A 6 -2.24 2.86 -9.32
CA ALA A 6 -2.89 2.16 -8.22
C ALA A 6 -3.32 3.12 -7.11
N LEU A 7 -2.44 4.06 -6.74
CA LEU A 7 -2.73 5.09 -5.75
C LEU A 7 -3.77 6.10 -6.25
N GLU A 8 -3.74 6.48 -7.54
CA GLU A 8 -4.77 7.31 -8.16
C GLU A 8 -6.15 6.65 -8.11
N LEU A 9 -6.23 5.35 -8.45
CA LEU A 9 -7.48 4.60 -8.39
C LEU A 9 -8.04 4.55 -6.96
N TRP A 10 -7.19 4.28 -5.98
CA TRP A 10 -7.59 4.25 -4.57
C TRP A 10 -8.07 5.63 -4.09
N ARG A 11 -7.29 6.69 -4.33
CA ARG A 11 -7.66 8.07 -3.95
C ARG A 11 -8.89 8.59 -4.68
N SER A 12 -9.22 8.04 -5.84
CA SER A 12 -10.42 8.43 -6.58
C SER A 12 -11.72 8.18 -5.79
N GLY A 13 -11.70 7.25 -4.83
CA GLY A 13 -12.88 6.87 -4.05
C GLY A 13 -14.00 6.23 -4.88
N VAL A 14 -13.75 5.91 -6.16
CA VAL A 14 -14.72 5.23 -7.04
C VAL A 14 -15.07 3.85 -6.49
N TYR A 15 -14.12 3.22 -5.79
CA TYR A 15 -14.30 1.96 -5.09
C TYR A 15 -13.90 2.15 -3.63
N ASP A 16 -14.65 1.52 -2.73
CA ASP A 16 -14.34 1.47 -1.30
C ASP A 16 -13.43 0.27 -1.03
N PHE A 17 -12.11 0.50 -1.01
CA PHE A 17 -11.12 -0.53 -0.73
C PHE A 17 -9.86 0.05 -0.08
N ASP A 18 -9.16 -0.82 0.65
CA ASP A 18 -7.79 -0.62 1.10
C ASP A 18 -6.83 -1.47 0.25
N LEU A 19 -5.56 -1.08 0.16
CA LEU A 19 -4.57 -1.80 -0.65
C LEU A 19 -3.27 -2.07 0.10
N ILE A 20 -2.63 -3.17 -0.29
CA ILE A 20 -1.22 -3.47 -0.03
C ILE A 20 -0.54 -3.54 -1.39
N LEU A 21 0.52 -2.75 -1.60
CA LEU A 21 1.27 -2.70 -2.85
C LEU A 21 2.77 -2.90 -2.59
N VAL A 22 3.34 -3.93 -3.21
CA VAL A 22 4.80 -4.13 -3.26
C VAL A 22 5.33 -3.53 -4.54
N THR A 23 6.33 -2.66 -4.41
CA THR A 23 6.93 -1.92 -5.53
C THR A 23 8.24 -2.56 -5.97
N GLU A 24 8.66 -2.30 -7.21
CA GLU A 24 9.92 -2.85 -7.74
C GLU A 24 11.17 -2.33 -7.00
N ASP A 25 11.08 -1.14 -6.40
CA ASP A 25 12.14 -0.55 -5.59
C ASP A 25 12.18 -1.07 -4.14
N GLY A 26 11.37 -2.08 -3.81
CA GLY A 26 11.42 -2.78 -2.53
C GLY A 26 10.65 -2.08 -1.41
N ARG A 27 9.64 -1.26 -1.74
CA ARG A 27 8.70 -0.72 -0.75
C ARG A 27 7.45 -1.57 -0.67
N LEU A 28 6.82 -1.54 0.50
CA LEU A 28 5.50 -2.09 0.73
C LEU A 28 4.61 -0.97 1.26
N LEU A 29 3.67 -0.53 0.43
CA LEU A 29 2.71 0.52 0.74
C LEU A 29 1.44 -0.13 1.29
N ALA A 30 0.92 0.35 2.41
CA ALA A 30 -0.41 0.00 2.90
C ALA A 30 -1.23 1.26 3.16
N THR A 31 -2.53 1.20 2.91
CA THR A 31 -3.43 2.32 3.20
C THR A 31 -3.72 2.42 4.69
N ALA A 32 -3.96 3.65 5.16
CA ALA A 32 -4.21 3.92 6.57
C ALA A 32 -5.39 3.12 7.17
N GLY A 33 -6.39 2.75 6.36
CA GLY A 33 -7.56 1.97 6.82
C GLY A 33 -7.21 0.56 7.33
N ILE A 34 -6.06 0.02 6.93
CA ILE A 34 -5.55 -1.29 7.36
C ILE A 34 -4.25 -1.23 8.16
N ALA A 35 -3.69 -0.05 8.43
CA ALA A 35 -2.38 0.09 9.07
C ALA A 35 -2.30 -0.58 10.45
N ASP A 36 -3.38 -0.57 11.24
CA ASP A 36 -3.43 -1.24 12.55
C ASP A 36 -3.71 -2.75 12.46
N ARG A 37 -4.13 -3.25 11.28
CA ARG A 37 -4.54 -4.64 11.06
C ARG A 37 -3.55 -5.43 10.22
N PHE A 38 -2.70 -4.74 9.46
CA PHE A 38 -1.69 -5.32 8.61
C PHE A 38 -0.31 -4.93 9.13
N ARG A 39 0.53 -5.94 9.35
CA ARG A 39 1.93 -5.75 9.72
C ARG A 39 2.78 -6.66 8.82
N PRO A 40 3.66 -6.09 7.99
CA PRO A 40 4.54 -6.91 7.16
C PRO A 40 5.55 -7.65 8.03
N ASP A 41 6.07 -8.75 7.52
CA ASP A 41 7.14 -9.49 8.17
C ASP A 41 8.45 -8.70 8.09
N ASP A 42 9.07 -8.42 9.24
CA ASP A 42 10.31 -7.65 9.34
C ASP A 42 11.50 -8.34 8.63
N SER A 43 11.45 -9.65 8.36
CA SER A 43 12.49 -10.38 7.62
C SER A 43 12.32 -10.33 6.10
N ALA A 44 11.18 -9.85 5.60
CA ALA A 44 10.91 -9.73 4.16
C ALA A 44 11.74 -8.63 3.47
N GLY A 45 12.33 -7.70 4.25
CA GLY A 45 13.27 -6.69 3.75
C GLY A 45 12.64 -5.52 3.00
N TYR A 46 11.31 -5.38 3.03
CA TYR A 46 10.61 -4.24 2.43
C TYR A 46 10.64 -3.02 3.34
N ALA A 47 10.81 -1.83 2.74
CA ALA A 47 10.55 -0.57 3.43
C ALA A 47 9.03 -0.38 3.54
N TYR A 48 8.50 -0.46 4.77
CA TYR A 48 7.07 -0.33 5.01
C TYR A 48 6.64 1.13 5.11
N GLU A 49 5.62 1.50 4.34
CA GLU A 49 5.08 2.86 4.27
C GLU A 49 3.56 2.85 4.36
N ILE A 50 3.02 3.78 5.14
CA ILE A 50 1.57 4.00 5.23
C ILE A 50 1.20 5.19 4.36
N VAL A 51 0.21 5.01 3.49
CA VAL A 51 -0.32 6.05 2.61
C VAL A 51 -1.75 6.46 3.00
N SER A 52 -2.01 7.76 2.86
CA SER A 52 -3.28 8.43 3.16
C SER A 52 -3.78 9.25 1.97
#